data_AF-A0A1Q7XS14-F1
#
_entry.id   AF-A0A1Q7XS14-F1
#
_cell.length_a   1.000
_cell.length_b   1.000
_cell.length_c   1.000
_cell.angle_alpha   90.00
_cell.angle_beta   90.00
_cell.angle_gamma   90.00
#
_symmetry.space_group_name_H-M   'P 1'
#
loop_
_entity.id
_entity.type
_entity.pdbx_description
1 polymer ?
#
loop_
_entity_poly.entity_id
_entity_poly.type
_entity_poly.pdbx_seq_one_letter_code
_entity_poly.pdbx_strand_id
1 'polypeptide(L)' 'MHSRLKTAGGSFMSSHDPREVLGIGKAAKVDWVEIRWPRPSHHVDRLVDVPINQYLTVVEGQGISRK' A
#
# COMPACT_ATOMS: atom_id res chain seq x y z
N MET A 1 -3.45 -15.27 -4.98
CA MET A 1 -3.31 -13.83 -5.25
C MET A 1 -4.43 -13.11 -4.52
N HIS A 2 -4.11 -12.23 -3.56
CA HIS A 2 -5.11 -11.46 -2.81
C HIS A 2 -5.05 -9.99 -3.24
N SER A 3 -6.15 -9.46 -3.76
CA SER A 3 -6.31 -8.04 -4.08
C SER A 3 -7.28 -7.39 -3.09
N ARG A 4 -6.95 -6.19 -2.62
CA ARG A 4 -7.82 -5.35 -1.79
C ARG A 4 -7.94 -3.98 -2.43
N LEU A 5 -9.14 -3.40 -2.38
CA LEU A 5 -9.42 -2.05 -2.82
C LEU A 5 -9.73 -1.20 -1.59
N LYS A 6 -8.96 -0.14 -1.36
CA LYS A 6 -9.19 0.83 -0.30
C LYS A 6 -9.86 2.07 -0.88
N THR A 7 -11.02 2.42 -0.36
CA THR A 7 -11.71 3.69 -0.63
C THR A 7 -11.50 4.61 0.57
N ALA A 8 -11.10 5.87 0.33
CA ALA A 8 -11.03 6.89 1.38
C ALA A 8 -12.28 7.77 1.31
N GLY A 9 -12.97 7.95 2.44
CA GLY A 9 -13.94 9.02 2.72
C GLY A 9 -15.06 9.25 1.70
N GLY A 10 -16.29 8.85 2.05
CA GLY A 10 -17.48 9.09 1.21
C GLY A 10 -18.18 10.44 1.44
N SER A 11 -17.83 11.20 2.49
CA SER A 11 -18.53 12.43 2.87
C SER A 11 -17.61 13.49 3.53
N PHE A 12 -18.07 14.74 3.53
CA PHE A 12 -17.41 15.87 4.20
C PHE A 12 -17.13 15.53 5.68
N MET A 13 -15.87 15.68 6.13
CA MET A 13 -15.35 15.30 7.47
C MET A 13 -15.20 13.80 7.78
N SER A 14 -15.43 12.89 6.83
CA SER A 14 -15.09 11.47 7.02
C SER A 14 -13.60 11.21 6.79
N SER A 15 -12.81 11.19 7.88
CA SER A 15 -11.40 10.79 7.84
C SER A 15 -11.26 9.36 8.36
N HIS A 16 -11.01 8.41 7.44
CA HIS A 16 -10.64 7.05 7.82
C HIS A 16 -9.12 6.93 7.87
N ASP A 17 -8.63 6.04 8.74
CA ASP A 17 -7.22 5.72 8.79
C ASP A 17 -6.75 5.20 7.41
N PRO A 18 -5.73 5.84 6.80
CA PRO A 18 -5.24 5.47 5.48
C PRO A 18 -4.40 4.19 5.49
N ARG A 19 -3.99 3.71 6.67
CA ARG A 19 -3.15 2.52 6.79
C ARG A 19 -3.94 1.27 6.42
N GLU A 20 -3.30 0.40 5.65
CA GLU A 20 -3.83 -0.90 5.29
C GLU A 20 -2.89 -1.98 5.83
N VAL A 21 -3.46 -2.95 6.55
CA VAL A 21 -2.72 -4.10 7.07
C VAL A 21 -2.92 -5.25 6.10
N LEU A 22 -1.86 -5.60 5.38
CA LEU A 22 -1.83 -6.74 4.47
C LEU A 22 -1.35 -8.00 5.21
N GLY A 23 -2.27 -8.93 5.45
CA GLY A 23 -1.95 -10.21 6.08
C GLY A 23 -1.24 -11.16 5.10
N ILE A 24 -0.09 -11.69 5.52
CA ILE A 24 0.72 -12.62 4.71
C ILE A 24 0.64 -14.09 5.20
N GLY A 25 -0.24 -14.36 6.17
CA GLY A 25 -0.43 -15.69 6.75
C GLY A 25 0.82 -16.20 7.47
N LYS A 26 1.24 -17.43 7.15
CA LYS A 26 2.46 -18.06 7.70
C LYS A 26 3.73 -17.73 6.90
N ALA A 27 3.63 -16.89 5.86
CA ALA A 27 4.78 -16.53 5.05
C ALA A 27 5.76 -15.69 5.88
N ALA A 28 7.05 -16.03 5.83
CA ALA A 28 8.10 -15.32 6.55
C ALA A 28 8.68 -14.14 5.74
N LYS A 29 8.30 -14.01 4.46
CA LYS A 29 8.79 -12.98 3.55
C LYS A 29 7.73 -12.57 2.54
N VAL A 30 7.86 -11.35 2.03
CA VAL A 30 7.07 -10.82 0.91
C VAL A 30 8.04 -10.56 -0.23
N ASP A 31 7.93 -11.34 -1.32
CA ASP A 31 8.84 -11.20 -2.47
C ASP A 31 8.64 -9.85 -3.17
N TRP A 32 7.38 -9.44 -3.36
CA TRP A 32 7.07 -8.11 -3.89
C TRP A 32 5.65 -7.65 -3.53
N VAL A 33 5.44 -6.34 -3.56
CA VAL A 33 4.15 -5.66 -3.47
C VAL A 33 4.00 -4.74 -4.67
N GLU A 34 2.85 -4.80 -5.33
CA GLU A 34 2.50 -3.87 -6.41
C GLU A 34 1.41 -2.92 -5.94
N ILE A 35 1.63 -1.63 -6.18
CA ILE A 35 0.71 -0.55 -5.86
C ILE A 35 0.31 0.09 -7.18
N ARG A 36 -0.99 0.04 -7.50
CA ARG A 36 -1.57 0.68 -8.67
C ARG A 36 -2.26 1.95 -8.22
N TRP A 37 -1.66 3.09 -8.55
CA TRP A 37 -2.16 4.40 -8.17
C TRP A 37 -3.43 4.77 -8.95
N PRO A 38 -4.37 5.50 -8.33
CA PRO A 38 -5.59 5.92 -8.99
C PRO A 38 -5.32 6.97 -10.08
N ARG A 39 -6.37 7.34 -10.82
CA ARG A 39 -6.29 8.46 -11.78
C ARG A 39 -5.90 9.76 -11.07
N PRO A 40 -5.14 10.66 -11.72
CA PRO A 40 -4.82 10.69 -13.16
C PRO A 40 -3.54 9.95 -13.59
N SER A 41 -2.63 9.60 -12.69
CA SER A 41 -1.30 9.12 -13.11
C SER A 41 -1.30 7.70 -13.67
N HIS A 42 -2.19 6.83 -13.18
CA HIS A 42 -2.15 5.38 -13.45
C HIS A 42 -0.80 4.72 -13.15
N HIS A 43 0.02 5.35 -12.30
CA HIS A 43 1.35 4.86 -12.00
C HIS A 43 1.28 3.48 -11.33
N VAL A 44 2.28 2.63 -11.57
CA VAL A 44 2.41 1.31 -10.94
C VAL A 44 3.76 1.25 -10.28
N ASP A 45 3.76 1.19 -8.95
CA ASP A 45 4.98 0.99 -8.16
C ASP A 45 5.11 -0.47 -7.76
N ARG A 46 6.30 -1.03 -7.98
CA ARG A 46 6.64 -2.38 -7.54
C ARG A 46 7.75 -2.34 -6.51
N LEU A 47 7.42 -2.74 -5.30
CA LEU A 47 8.34 -2.84 -4.17
C LEU A 47 8.80 -4.29 -4.06
N VAL A 48 10.10 -4.52 -3.99
CA VAL A 48 10.71 -5.85 -3.78
C VAL A 48 11.32 -5.92 -2.38
N ASP A 49 11.46 -7.12 -1.84
CA ASP A 49 12.06 -7.37 -0.51
C ASP A 49 11.44 -6.52 0.61
N VAL A 50 10.10 -6.48 0.64
CA VAL A 50 9.35 -5.61 1.54
C VAL A 50 9.44 -6.16 2.98
N PRO A 51 9.89 -5.36 3.95
CA PRO A 51 10.00 -5.81 5.33
C PRO A 51 8.61 -6.06 5.94
N ILE A 52 8.47 -7.18 6.63
CA ILE A 52 7.21 -7.60 7.24
C ILE A 52 7.01 -6.99 8.63
N ASN A 53 5.76 -7.00 9.13
CA ASN A 53 5.38 -6.53 10.47
C ASN A 53 5.75 -5.07 10.78
N GLN A 54 5.76 -4.22 9.76
CA GLN A 54 6.09 -2.81 9.87
C GLN A 54 5.11 -1.95 9.07
N TYR A 55 4.97 -0.69 9.48
CA TYR A 55 4.27 0.30 8.67
C TYR A 55 5.24 0.91 7.65
N LEU A 56 4.85 0.86 6.39
CA LEU A 56 5.61 1.44 5.29
C LEU A 56 4.82 2.59 4.69
N THR A 57 5.48 3.73 4.55
CA THR A 57 4.94 4.87 3.81
C THR A 57 5.50 4.78 2.40
N VAL A 58 4.61 4.74 1.41
CA VAL A 58 4.99 4.74 0.00
C VAL A 58 4.50 6.03 -0.63
N VAL A 59 5.39 6.71 -1.32
CA VAL A 59 5.07 7.92 -2.08
C VAL A 59 5.13 7.56 -3.55
N GLU A 60 4.06 7.89 -4.26
CA GLU A 60 3.92 7.64 -5.70
C GLU A 60 5.16 8.12 -6.48
N GLY A 61 5.77 7.19 -7.24
CA GLY A 61 6.95 7.46 -8.06
C GLY A 61 8.26 7.64 -7.28
N GLN A 62 8.23 7.60 -5.94
CA GLN A 62 9.41 7.67 -5.07
C GLN A 62 9.70 6.36 -4.33
N GLY A 63 8.72 5.45 -4.28
CA GLY A 63 8.84 4.19 -3.55
C GLY A 63 8.68 4.36 -2.04
N ILE A 64 9.40 3.56 -1.25
CA ILE A 64 9.29 3.57 0.21
C ILE A 64 9.94 4.84 0.77
N SER A 65 9.11 5.80 1.19
CA SER A 65 9.55 7.01 1.88
C SER A 65 9.71 6.71 3.36
N ARG A 66 10.94 6.49 3.82
CA ARG A 66 11.24 6.56 5.26
C ARG A 66 11.15 8.03 5.69
N LYS A 67 10.21 8.32 6.59
CA LYS A 67 10.23 9.56 7.36
C LYS A 67 10.95 9.32 8.68
#